data_AF-A0A2H0A3E3-F1
#
_entry.id   AF-A0A2H0A3E3-F1
#
_cell.length_a   1.000
_cell.length_b   1.000
_cell.length_c   1.000
_cell.angle_alpha   90.00
_cell.angle_beta   90.00
_cell.angle_gamma   90.00
#
_symmetry.space_group_name_H-M   'P 1'
#
loop_
_entity.id
_entity.type
_entity.pdbx_description
1 polymer ?
#
loop_
_entity_poly.entity_id
_entity_poly.type
_entity_poly.pdbx_seq_one_letter_code
_entity_poly.pdbx_strand_id
1 'polypeptide(L)' 'MKNLTIRNIPDDLYQIIGRVASRNRRSIQQQLLVQLERLRIMDNESPLIRAAGIRKRLAGRHLGDTVLEVREERSR' A
#
# COMPACT_ATOMS: atom_id res chain seq x y z
N MET A 1 -5.90 -5.41 25.41
CA MET A 1 -5.08 -5.77 24.24
C MET A 1 -5.54 -7.12 23.74
N LYS A 2 -5.74 -7.30 22.43
CA LYS A 2 -6.06 -8.60 21.84
C LYS A 2 -4.75 -9.21 21.29
N ASN A 3 -4.47 -10.45 21.67
CA ASN A 3 -3.28 -11.15 21.19
C ASN A 3 -3.69 -12.12 20.08
N LEU A 4 -2.95 -12.10 18.98
CA LEU A 4 -3.11 -13.03 17.85
C LEU A 4 -1.85 -13.89 17.78
N THR A 5 -2.02 -15.20 17.88
CA THR A 5 -0.94 -16.17 17.69
C THR A 5 -1.17 -16.89 16.38
N ILE A 6 -0.20 -16.80 15.48
CA ILE A 6 -0.21 -17.53 14.20
C ILE A 6 0.78 -18.69 14.35
N ARG A 7 0.30 -19.91 14.15
CA ARG A 7 1.11 -21.13 14.22
C ARG A 7 1.41 -21.63 12.81
N ASN A 8 2.46 -22.44 12.68
CA ASN A 8 2.83 -23.13 11.44
C ASN A 8 3.03 -22.17 10.25
N ILE A 9 3.70 -21.04 10.49
CA ILE A 9 4.08 -20.12 9.40
C ILE A 9 5.21 -20.80 8.62
N PRO A 10 5.06 -20.97 7.29
CA PRO A 10 6.15 -21.44 6.44
C PRO A 10 7.39 -20.55 6.59
N ASP A 11 8.57 -21.15 6.65
CA ASP A 11 9.82 -20.42 6.89
C ASP A 11 10.08 -19.35 5.82
N ASP A 12 9.81 -19.67 4.56
CA ASP A 12 9.93 -18.74 3.44
C ASP A 12 9.02 -17.52 3.62
N LEU A 13 7.78 -17.72 4.05
CA LEU A 13 6.83 -16.64 4.32
C LEU A 13 7.32 -15.76 5.49
N TYR A 14 7.81 -16.37 6.56
CA TYR A 14 8.37 -15.62 7.70
C TYR A 14 9.54 -14.74 7.27
N GLN A 15 10.44 -15.28 6.44
CA GLN A 15 11.59 -14.53 5.89
C GLN A 15 11.14 -13.38 4.99
N ILE A 16 10.13 -13.59 4.14
CA ILE A 16 9.57 -12.52 3.29
C ILE A 16 9.00 -11.40 4.16
N ILE A 17 8.21 -11.72 5.19
CA ILE A 17 7.64 -10.72 6.09
C ILE A 17 8.76 -9.94 6.80
N GLY A 18 9.79 -10.63 7.32
CA GLY A 18 10.96 -10.01 7.94
C GLY A 18 11.69 -9.04 7.01
N ARG A 19 11.92 -9.45 5.76
CA ARG A 19 12.56 -8.60 4.74
C ARG A 19 11.75 -7.35 4.43
N VAL A 20 10.43 -7.49 4.28
CA VAL A 20 9.53 -6.35 4.03
C VAL A 20 9.47 -5.43 5.25
N ALA A 21 9.42 -5.98 6.45
CA ALA A 21 9.41 -5.21 7.70
C ALA A 21 10.70 -4.37 7.84
N SER A 22 11.86 -4.99 7.59
CA SER A 22 13.18 -4.32 7.63
C SER A 22 13.25 -3.15 6.63
N ARG A 23 12.83 -3.36 5.37
CA ARG A 23 12.78 -2.29 4.35
C ARG A 23 11.92 -1.10 4.77
N ASN A 24 10.86 -1.36 5.54
CA ASN A 24 9.95 -0.34 6.04
C ASN A 24 10.33 0.21 7.42
N ARG A 25 11.47 -0.21 7.99
CA ARG A 25 11.93 0.14 9.35
C ARG A 25 10.88 -0.18 10.43
N ARG A 26 10.26 -1.36 10.33
CA ARG A 26 9.22 -1.85 11.25
C ARG A 26 9.62 -3.20 11.85
N SER A 27 9.03 -3.51 13.01
CA SER A 27 9.03 -4.88 13.52
C SER A 27 8.13 -5.77 12.67
N ILE A 28 8.34 -7.09 12.72
CA ILE A 28 7.48 -8.08 12.03
C ILE A 28 6.02 -7.96 12.49
N GLN A 29 5.80 -7.79 13.80
CA GLN A 29 4.47 -7.61 14.39
C GLN A 29 3.78 -6.36 13.85
N GLN A 30 4.50 -5.24 13.80
CA GLN A 30 3.95 -3.98 13.26
C GLN A 30 3.67 -4.10 11.75
N GLN A 31 4.51 -4.81 11.00
CA GLN A 31 4.28 -5.07 9.58
C GLN A 31 3.03 -5.92 9.37
N LEU A 32 2.79 -6.94 10.20
CA LEU A 32 1.57 -7.76 10.17
C LEU A 32 0.32 -6.91 10.45
N LEU A 33 0.35 -6.02 11.44
CA LEU A 33 -0.75 -5.09 11.70
C LEU A 33 -1.07 -4.20 10.49
N VAL A 34 -0.05 -3.68 9.80
CA VAL A 34 -0.24 -2.90 8.57
C VAL A 34 -0.93 -3.71 7.47
N GLN A 35 -0.59 -5.00 7.32
CA GLN A 35 -1.23 -5.85 6.31
C GLN A 35 -2.68 -6.19 6.68
N LEU A 36 -2.97 -6.44 7.97
CA LEU A 36 -4.33 -6.64 8.46
C LEU A 36 -5.20 -5.40 8.25
N GLU A 37 -4.64 -4.21 8.47
CA GLU A 37 -5.32 -2.95 8.21
C GLU A 37 -5.64 -2.75 6.72
N ARG A 38 -4.71 -3.13 5.83
CA ARG A 38 -4.96 -3.11 4.39
C ARG A 38 -6.06 -4.09 3.98
N LEU A 39 -6.08 -5.28 4.57
CA LEU A 39 -7.16 -6.25 4.37
C LEU A 39 -8.52 -5.66 4.79
N ARG A 40 -8.59 -4.99 5.94
CA ARG A 40 -9.81 -4.29 6.40
C ARG A 40 -10.29 -3.24 5.40
N ILE A 41 -9.38 -2.48 4.81
CA ILE A 41 -9.74 -1.47 3.79
C ILE A 41 -10.28 -2.15 2.53
N MET A 42 -9.67 -3.25 2.09
CA MET A 42 -10.11 -3.99 0.90
C MET A 42 -11.46 -4.68 1.09
N ASP A 43 -11.77 -5.10 2.32
CA ASP A 43 -13.07 -5.68 2.68
C ASP A 43 -14.19 -4.63 2.66
N ASN A 44 -13.90 -3.41 3.14
CA ASN A 44 -14.87 -2.32 3.21
C ASN A 44 -15.12 -1.61 1.86
N GLU A 45 -14.17 -1.63 0.93
CA GLU A 45 -14.33 -0.99 -0.37
C GLU A 45 -13.60 -1.79 -1.45
N SER A 46 -14.35 -2.28 -2.44
CA SER A 46 -13.77 -2.91 -3.62
C SER A 46 -12.78 -1.94 -4.28
N PRO A 47 -11.52 -2.33 -4.50
CA PRO A 47 -10.53 -1.49 -5.17
C PRO A 47 -11.00 -0.94 -6.52
N LEU A 48 -11.86 -1.70 -7.22
CA LEU A 48 -12.47 -1.29 -8.48
C LEU A 48 -13.48 -0.16 -8.30
N ILE A 49 -14.29 -0.22 -7.24
CA ILE A 49 -15.27 0.83 -6.90
C ILE A 49 -14.54 2.11 -6.51
N ARG A 50 -13.52 2.00 -5.65
CA ARG A 50 -12.67 3.14 -5.27
C ARG A 50 -12.01 3.78 -6.48
N ALA A 51 -11.41 2.97 -7.35
CA ALA A 51 -10.78 3.43 -8.58
C ALA A 51 -11.80 4.08 -9.54
N ALA A 52 -13.02 3.53 -9.64
CA ALA A 52 -14.09 4.12 -10.44
C ALA A 52 -14.52 5.50 -9.88
N GLY A 53 -14.62 5.64 -8.56
CA GLY A 53 -14.91 6.92 -7.90
C GLY A 53 -13.82 7.96 -8.16
N ILE A 54 -12.55 7.56 -8.09
CA ILE A 54 -11.42 8.43 -8.45
C ILE A 54 -11.51 8.88 -9.91
N ARG A 55 -11.73 7.95 -10.85
CA ARG A 55 -11.89 8.27 -12.28
C ARG A 55 -13.03 9.26 -12.50
N LYS A 56 -14.19 9.03 -11.88
CA LYS A 56 -15.35 9.93 -11.98
C LYS A 56 -15.05 11.32 -11.43
N ARG A 57 -14.32 11.42 -10.31
CA ARG A 57 -13.92 12.69 -9.69
C ARG A 57 -12.92 13.48 -10.52
N LEU A 58 -12.03 12.77 -11.22
CA LEU A 58 -10.99 13.38 -12.06
C LEU A 58 -11.45 13.57 -13.52
N ALA A 59 -12.61 13.02 -13.90
CA ALA A 59 -13.18 13.21 -15.22
C ALA A 59 -13.39 14.71 -15.51
N GLY A 60 -12.88 15.17 -16.66
CA GLY A 60 -12.98 16.57 -17.09
C GLY A 60 -11.97 17.53 -16.45
N ARG A 61 -11.08 17.06 -15.56
CA ARG A 61 -9.96 17.89 -15.08
C ARG A 61 -8.78 17.75 -16.02
N HIS A 62 -8.11 18.86 -16.32
CA HIS A 62 -6.79 18.81 -16.92
C HIS A 62 -5.80 18.33 -15.85
N LEU A 63 -5.26 17.13 -16.04
CA LEU A 63 -4.23 16.57 -15.18
C LEU A 63 -2.88 16.89 -15.84
N GLY A 64 -2.03 17.63 -15.13
CA GLY A 64 -0.66 17.90 -15.58
C GLY A 64 0.18 16.62 -15.60
N ASP A 65 1.25 16.62 -16.39
CA ASP A 65 2.23 15.55 -16.41
C ASP A 65 3.44 15.97 -15.59
N THR A 66 3.43 15.54 -14.33
CA THR A 66 4.50 15.87 -13.36
C THR A 66 5.88 15.41 -13.83
N VAL A 67 5.98 14.36 -14.65
CA VAL A 67 7.28 13.90 -15.16
C VAL A 67 7.79 14.84 -16.24
N LEU A 68 6.90 15.30 -17.12
CA LEU A 68 7.20 16.30 -18.14
C LEU A 68 7.58 17.64 -17.49
N GLU A 69 6.79 18.11 -16.53
CA GLU A 69 7.04 19.35 -15.79
C GLU A 69 8.42 19.35 -15.09
N VAL A 70 8.79 18.23 -14.44
CA VAL A 70 10.11 18.09 -13.80
C VAL A 70 11.25 18.02 -14.81
N ARG A 71 11.01 17.46 -16.00
CA ARG A 71 12.03 17.44 -17.07
C ARG A 71 12.26 18.84 -17.64
N GLU A 72 11.20 19.59 -17.89
CA GLU A 72 11.27 20.96 -18.40
C GLU A 72 11.99 21.90 -17.42
N GLU A 73 11.71 21.76 -16.11
CA GLU A 73 12.36 22.54 -15.05
C GLU A 73 13.88 22.28 -14.98
N ARG A 74 14.33 21.04 -15.23
CA ARG A 74 15.77 20.68 -15.25
C ARG A 74 16.52 21.19 -16.49
N SER A 75 15.80 21.59 -17.53
CA SER A 75 16.36 22.12 -18.77
C SER A 75 16.38 23.65 -18.86
N ARG A 76 15.89 24.36 -17.82
CA ARG A 76 16.09 25.80 -17.63
C ARG A 76 17.33 26.08 -16.80
#